data_AF-A0A975IMM9-F1
#
_entry.id   AF-A0A975IMM9-F1
#
_cell.length_a   1.000
_cell.length_b   1.000
_cell.length_c   1.000
_cell.angle_alpha   90.00
_cell.angle_beta   90.00
_cell.angle_gamma   90.00
#
_symmetry.space_group_name_H-M   'P 1'
#
loop_
_entity.id
_entity.type
_entity.pdbx_description
1 polymer ?
#
loop_
_entity_poly.entity_id
_entity_poly.type
_entity_poly.pdbx_seq_one_letter_code
_entity_poly.pdbx_strand_id
1 'polypeptide(L)' 'MRIARLHAPADFGLAIQQARIGRGLTQQELADLLGIPQSTVSEIESGKSTIYLRRILSLMRETGVELTATWEDEHAPRS' A
#
# COMPACT_ATOMS: atom_id res chain seq x y z
N MET A 1 8.22 -10.19 -9.06
CA MET A 1 6.89 -9.55 -9.07
C MET A 1 6.04 -10.17 -7.98
N ARG A 2 5.49 -9.37 -7.06
CA ARG A 2 4.56 -9.79 -6.01
C ARG A 2 3.13 -9.41 -6.39
N ILE A 3 2.17 -10.17 -5.87
CA ILE A 3 0.74 -9.94 -6.05
C ILE A 3 0.04 -10.13 -4.69
N ALA A 4 -0.86 -9.21 -4.34
CA ALA A 4 -1.64 -9.30 -3.12
C ALA A 4 -3.08 -8.88 -3.36
N ARG A 5 -4.02 -9.70 -2.87
CA ARG A 5 -5.45 -9.41 -2.90
C ARG A 5 -5.78 -8.50 -1.73
N LEU A 6 -6.53 -7.42 -1.98
CA LEU A 6 -6.79 -6.37 -0.99
C LEU A 6 -8.25 -6.46 -0.50
N HIS A 7 -8.44 -6.85 0.77
CA HIS A 7 -9.77 -7.05 1.38
C HIS A 7 -9.97 -6.36 2.71
N ALA A 8 -8.88 -5.95 3.35
CA ALA A 8 -8.86 -5.16 4.56
C ALA A 8 -8.10 -3.84 4.30
N PRO A 9 -8.41 -2.76 5.03
CA PRO A 9 -7.67 -1.52 4.89
C PRO A 9 -6.16 -1.66 5.18
N ALA A 10 -5.77 -2.57 6.06
CA ALA A 10 -4.38 -2.85 6.37
C ALA A 10 -3.60 -3.41 5.17
N ASP A 11 -4.27 -4.13 4.26
CA ASP A 11 -3.63 -4.74 3.09
C ASP A 11 -3.06 -3.67 2.16
N PHE A 12 -3.71 -2.50 2.06
CA PHE A 12 -3.25 -1.38 1.26
C PHE A 12 -1.96 -0.78 1.80
N GLY A 13 -1.92 -0.53 3.11
CA GLY A 13 -0.74 0.01 3.77
C GLY A 13 0.46 -0.92 3.63
N LEU A 14 0.23 -2.23 3.84
CA LEU A 14 1.26 -3.25 3.67
C LEU A 14 1.74 -3.37 2.22
N ALA A 15 0.84 -3.35 1.24
CA ALA A 15 1.22 -3.42 -0.17
C ALA A 15 2.07 -2.22 -0.60
N ILE A 16 1.68 -1.00 -0.19
CA ILE A 16 2.45 0.23 -0.46
C ILE A 16 3.81 0.17 0.24
N GLN A 17 3.85 -0.26 1.51
CA GLN A 17 5.10 -0.42 2.25
C GLN A 17 6.05 -1.40 1.55
N GLN A 18 5.55 -2.56 1.12
CA GLN A 18 6.38 -3.55 0.43
C GLN A 18 6.85 -3.04 -0.94
N ALA A 19 6.00 -2.35 -1.69
CA ALA A 19 6.39 -1.72 -2.95
C ALA A 19 7.46 -0.64 -2.75
N ARG A 20 7.32 0.18 -1.70
CA ARG A 20 8.31 1.21 -1.34
C ARG A 20 9.67 0.59 -1.00
N ILE A 21 9.67 -0.42 -0.13
CA ILE A 21 10.89 -1.13 0.30
C ILE A 21 11.52 -1.84 -0.90
N GLY A 22 10.72 -2.47 -1.76
CA GLY A 22 11.20 -3.14 -2.98
C GLY A 22 11.92 -2.20 -3.96
N ARG A 23 11.66 -0.89 -3.87
CA ARG A 23 12.35 0.18 -4.63
C ARG A 23 13.51 0.82 -3.87
N GLY A 24 13.85 0.33 -2.68
CA GLY A 24 14.92 0.87 -1.84
C GLY A 24 14.62 2.24 -1.21
N LEU A 25 13.36 2.67 -1.18
CA LEU A 25 12.97 4.00 -0.69
C LEU A 25 12.66 3.96 0.81
N THR A 26 13.05 4.99 1.53
CA THR A 26 12.54 5.36 2.85
C THR A 26 11.17 6.03 2.75
N GLN A 27 10.44 6.12 3.86
CA GLN A 27 9.16 6.84 3.88
C GLN A 27 9.33 8.33 3.55
N GLN A 28 10.45 8.95 3.97
CA GLN A 28 10.74 10.34 3.66
C GLN A 28 10.97 10.55 2.16
N GLU A 29 11.78 9.70 1.52
CA GLU A 29 12.02 9.81 0.08
C GLU A 29 10.74 9.61 -0.73
N LEU A 30 9.86 8.67 -0.34
CA LEU A 30 8.56 8.54 -0.98
C LEU A 30 7.68 9.79 -0.77
N ALA A 31 7.73 10.39 0.42
CA ALA A 31 6.98 11.59 0.75
C ALA A 31 7.46 12.79 -0.09
N ASP A 32 8.78 12.95 -0.23
CA ASP A 32 9.41 14.00 -1.03
C ASP A 32 9.03 13.88 -2.51
N LEU A 33 9.03 12.65 -3.06
CA LEU A 33 8.60 12.38 -4.44
C LEU A 33 7.13 12.76 -4.70
N LEU A 34 6.28 12.67 -3.68
CA LEU A 34 4.85 12.96 -3.77
C LEU A 34 4.49 14.39 -3.32
N GLY A 35 5.43 15.14 -2.75
CA GLY A 35 5.18 16.46 -2.18
C GLY A 35 4.22 16.45 -0.98
N ILE A 36 4.26 15.38 -0.17
CA ILE A 36 3.40 15.21 1.02
C ILE A 36 4.25 15.09 2.29
N PRO A 37 3.68 15.32 3.49
CA PRO A 37 4.39 15.03 4.74
C PRO A 37 4.71 13.54 4.88
N GLN A 38 5.90 13.20 5.42
CA GLN A 38 6.26 11.80 5.72
C GLN A 38 5.28 11.13 6.70
N SER A 39 4.67 11.89 7.60
CA SER A 39 3.61 11.40 8.48
C SER A 39 2.42 10.84 7.70
N THR A 40 2.07 11.44 6.55
CA THR A 40 1.00 10.93 5.67
C THR A 40 1.36 9.56 5.10
N VAL A 41 2.61 9.35 4.67
CA VAL A 41 3.08 8.03 4.23
C VAL A 41 3.00 7.02 5.39
N SER A 42 3.46 7.40 6.58
CA SER A 42 3.38 6.55 7.76
C SER A 42 1.94 6.18 8.15
N GLU A 43 1.00 7.11 8.07
CA GLU A 43 -0.41 6.85 8.36
C GLU A 43 -1.02 5.88 7.35
N ILE A 44 -0.68 6.01 6.07
CA ILE A 44 -1.13 5.09 5.02
C ILE A 44 -0.54 3.69 5.27
N GLU A 45 0.77 3.58 5.48
CA GLU A 45 1.46 2.30 5.66
C GLU A 45 1.07 1.58 6.94
N SER A 46 0.78 2.31 8.02
CA SER A 46 0.24 1.74 9.26
C SER A 46 -1.23 1.31 9.16
N GLY A 47 -1.87 1.53 8.01
CA GLY A 47 -3.26 1.18 7.80
C GLY A 47 -4.21 2.08 8.59
N LYS A 48 -3.81 3.32 8.91
CA LYS A 48 -4.69 4.35 9.49
C LYS A 48 -5.71 4.75 8.43
N SER A 49 -6.71 3.89 8.30
CA SER A 49 -7.63 3.88 7.18
C SER A 49 -8.55 5.09 7.24
N THR A 50 -8.63 5.79 6.11
CA THR A 50 -9.67 6.78 5.88
C THR A 50 -11.04 6.09 5.81
N ILE A 51 -12.10 6.79 6.22
CA ILE A 51 -13.48 6.29 6.18
C ILE A 51 -13.88 5.86 4.75
N TYR A 52 -13.31 6.52 3.73
CA TYR A 52 -13.61 6.28 2.34
C TYR A 52 -13.16 4.88 1.87
N LEU A 53 -11.97 4.42 2.30
CA LEU A 53 -11.44 3.11 1.94
C LEU A 53 -12.33 1.96 2.45
N ARG A 54 -12.84 2.09 3.68
CA ARG A 54 -13.80 1.12 4.24
C ARG A 54 -15.08 1.02 3.41
N ARG A 55 -15.60 2.16 2.93
CA ARG A 55 -16.80 2.18 2.08
C ARG A 55 -16.55 1.49 0.75
N ILE A 56 -15.40 1.71 0.11
CA ILE A 56 -15.01 1.02 -1.13
C ILE A 56 -14.97 -0.49 -0.90
N LEU A 57 -14.32 -0.95 0.17
CA LEU A 57 -14.23 -2.37 0.49
C LEU A 57 -15.60 -3.02 0.75
N SER A 58 -16.53 -2.29 1.37
CA SER A 58 -17.92 -2.75 1.52
C SER A 58 -18.61 -2.88 0.16
N LEU A 59 -18.51 -1.86 -0.71
CA LEU A 59 -19.09 -1.91 -2.05
C LEU A 59 -18.55 -3.09 -2.87
N MET A 60 -17.24 -3.32 -2.82
CA MET A 60 -16.59 -4.44 -3.50
C MET A 60 -17.15 -5.79 -3.03
N ARG A 61 -17.34 -5.96 -1.72
CA ARG A 61 -17.90 -7.18 -1.14
C ARG A 61 -19.31 -7.46 -1.64
N GLU A 62 -20.15 -6.43 -1.71
CA GLU A 62 -21.55 -6.57 -2.16
C GLU A 62 -21.67 -6.73 -3.68
N THR A 63 -20.72 -6.20 -4.45
CA THR A 63 -20.76 -6.22 -5.92
C THR A 63 -19.95 -7.35 -6.55
N GLY A 64 -19.15 -8.07 -5.77
CA GLY A 64 -18.24 -9.11 -6.26
C GLY A 64 -16.97 -8.57 -6.94
N VAL A 65 -16.70 -7.27 -6.82
CA VAL A 65 -15.47 -6.67 -7.35
C VAL A 65 -14.27 -7.06 -6.49
N GLU A 66 -13.17 -7.42 -7.15
CA GLU A 66 -11.91 -7.75 -6.50
C GLU A 66 -10.86 -6.69 -6.78
N LEU A 67 -10.02 -6.38 -5.79
CA LEU A 67 -8.88 -5.49 -5.95
C LEU A 67 -7.61 -6.25 -5.63
N THR A 68 -6.62 -6.08 -6.49
CA THR A 68 -5.32 -6.73 -6.37
C THR A 68 -4.23 -5.69 -6.61
N ALA A 69 -3.22 -5.66 -5.75
CA ALA A 69 -2.01 -4.87 -5.97
C ALA A 69 -0.90 -5.76 -6.52
N THR A 70 -0.10 -5.19 -7.42
CA THR A 70 1.10 -5.82 -7.99
C THR A 70 2.26 -4.84 -7.89
N TRP A 71 3.44 -5.35 -7.57
CA TRP A 71 4.66 -4.55 -7.54
C TRP A 71 5.90 -5.40 -7.76
N GLU A 72 6.97 -4.74 -8.18
CA GLU A 72 8.28 -5.35 -8.28
C GLU A 72 8.98 -5.33 -6.92
N ASP A 73 9.60 -6.45 -6.60
CA ASP A 73 10.45 -6.58 -5.43
C ASP A 73 11.86 -6.79 -5.97
N GLU A 74 12.54 -5.67 -6.27
CA GLU A 74 13.86 -5.69 -6.89
C GLU A 74 14.98 -5.97 -5.87
N HIS A 75 14.62 -6.11 -4.58
CA HIS A 75 15.55 -6.23 -3.46
C HIS A 75 15.32 -7.49 -2.61
N ALA A 76 15.12 -8.65 -3.25
CA ALA A 76 15.60 -9.88 -2.61
C ALA A 76 17.14 -9.74 -2.50
N PRO A 77 17.74 -9.82 -1.30
CA PRO A 77 19.19 -9.88 -1.22
C PRO A 77 19.65 -11.05 -2.09
N ARG A 78 20.53 -10.78 -3.05
CA ARG A 78 21.27 -11.84 -3.73
C ARG A 78 22.22 -12.42 -2.67
N SER A 79 21.73 -13.42 -1.96
CA SER A 79 22.53 -14.34 -1.15
C SER A 79 22.51 -15.70 -1.83
#